data_AF-A0A2C9LGQ1-F1
#
_entry.id   AF-A0A2C9LGQ1-F1
#
_cell.length_a   1.000
_cell.length_b   1.000
_cell.length_c   1.000
_cell.angle_alpha   90.00
_cell.angle_beta   90.00
_cell.angle_gamma   90.00
#
_symmetry.space_group_name_H-M   'P 1'
#
loop_
_entity.id
_entity.type
_entity.pdbx_description
1 polymer ?
#
loop_
_entity_poly.entity_id
_entity_poly.type
_entity_poly.pdbx_seq_one_letter_code
_entity_poly.pdbx_strand_id
1 'polypeptide(L)'
;MDLTPMPKEVIASDQKRIIVDAYVKYKIADPLMFYQTVKNELRLASRMNPIIESNIREQVGKVSVTCLLADCRNKVMEFIHKGISAQASAFGIEVVDARIKRTDLPDTNSEAIFKRMQTEREKEAKEIRAQGYEESQIIKSSADKEK
;
A
#
# COMPACT_ATOMS: atom_id res chain seq x y z
N MET A 1 18.72 16.19 8.30
CA MET A 1 18.88 14.74 8.12
C MET A 1 17.53 14.14 7.77
N ASP A 2 17.53 12.97 7.13
CA ASP A 2 16.33 12.22 6.80
C ASP A 2 16.33 10.85 7.48
N LEU A 3 15.13 10.42 7.84
CA LEU A 3 14.83 9.11 8.40
C LEU A 3 13.80 8.45 7.50
N THR A 4 14.22 7.39 6.81
CA THR A 4 13.34 6.59 5.95
C THR A 4 13.16 5.20 6.59
N PRO A 5 12.06 4.97 7.33
CA PRO A 5 11.70 3.63 7.76
C PRO A 5 11.49 2.70 6.55
N MET A 6 11.67 1.39 6.76
CA MET A 6 11.38 0.41 5.71
C MET A 6 9.88 0.44 5.37
N PRO A 7 9.52 0.31 4.07
CA PRO A 7 8.12 0.22 3.68
C PRO A 7 7.40 -0.91 4.41
N LYS A 8 6.18 -0.65 4.89
CA LYS A 8 5.37 -1.65 5.59
C LYS A 8 3.97 -1.75 5.03
N GLU A 9 3.45 -2.98 5.03
CA GLU A 9 2.05 -3.25 4.73
C GLU A 9 1.17 -2.81 5.91
N VAL A 10 0.16 -2.01 5.60
CA VAL A 10 -0.84 -1.53 6.55
C VAL A 10 -2.24 -1.78 5.98
N ILE A 11 -3.19 -2.08 6.85
CA ILE A 11 -4.61 -2.26 6.49
C ILE A 11 -5.32 -0.93 6.75
N ALA A 12 -5.97 -0.41 5.71
CA ALA A 12 -6.81 0.79 5.78
C ALA A 12 -8.20 0.48 6.36
N SER A 13 -8.98 1.52 6.65
CA SER A 13 -10.33 1.36 7.23
C SER A 13 -11.29 0.55 6.33
N ASP A 14 -11.08 0.53 5.02
CA ASP A 14 -11.85 -0.25 4.05
C ASP A 14 -11.30 -1.67 3.82
N GLN A 15 -10.51 -2.18 4.79
CA GLN A 15 -9.86 -3.50 4.78
C GLN A 15 -8.91 -3.76 3.60
N LYS A 16 -8.55 -2.72 2.84
CA LYS A 16 -7.57 -2.84 1.77
C LYS A 16 -6.15 -2.76 2.33
N ARG A 17 -5.26 -3.59 1.77
CA ARG A 17 -3.83 -3.59 2.08
C ARG A 17 -3.14 -2.55 1.22
N ILE A 18 -2.33 -1.70 1.83
CA ILE A 18 -1.47 -0.74 1.15
C ILE A 18 -0.05 -0.84 1.67
N ILE A 19 0.93 -0.70 0.77
CA ILE A 19 2.32 -0.56 1.16
C ILE A 19 2.57 0.93 1.37
N VAL A 20 3.00 1.27 2.58
CA VAL A 20 3.29 2.66 2.95
C VAL A 20 4.80 2.84 3.02
N ASP A 21 5.34 3.65 2.10
CA ASP A 21 6.70 4.16 2.16
C ASP A 21 6.67 5.60 2.70
N ALA A 22 7.42 5.88 3.76
CA ALA A 22 7.42 7.19 4.42
C ALA A 22 8.84 7.70 4.62
N TYR A 23 8.99 9.02 4.56
CA TYR A 23 10.22 9.69 4.94
C TYR A 23 9.92 10.81 5.92
N VAL A 24 10.85 11.02 6.86
CA VAL A 24 10.78 12.08 7.86
C VAL A 24 12.08 12.88 7.79
N LYS A 25 11.97 14.18 7.51
CA LYS A 25 13.08 15.12 7.60
C LYS A 25 13.06 15.80 8.96
N TYR A 26 14.20 15.81 9.62
CA TYR A 26 14.35 16.41 10.93
C TYR A 26 15.63 17.26 11.02
N LYS A 27 15.61 18.19 11.98
CA LYS A 27 16.76 18.98 12.42
C LYS A 27 16.92 18.84 13.93
N ILE A 28 18.16 18.90 14.40
CA ILE A 28 18.43 18.93 15.85
C ILE A 28 18.15 20.35 16.33
N ALA A 29 17.16 20.50 17.20
CA ALA A 29 16.78 21.79 17.78
C ALA A 29 17.52 22.04 19.10
N ASP A 30 17.67 21.00 19.93
CA ASP A 30 18.41 21.04 21.18
C ASP A 30 19.53 19.98 21.18
N PRO A 31 20.79 20.37 20.91
CA PRO A 31 21.92 19.45 20.89
C PRO A 31 22.19 18.77 22.25
N LEU A 32 21.92 19.45 23.37
CA LEU A 32 22.17 18.91 24.70
C LEU A 32 21.15 17.81 25.00
N MET A 33 19.86 18.08 24.77
CA MET A 33 18.81 17.09 24.97
C MET A 33 18.95 15.91 24.02
N PHE A 34 19.33 16.16 22.76
CA PHE A 34 19.63 15.10 21.79
C PHE A 34 20.78 14.19 22.26
N TYR A 35 21.87 14.77 22.76
CA TYR A 35 23.00 13.99 23.26
C TYR A 35 22.64 13.18 24.51
N GLN A 36 21.85 13.74 25.43
CA GLN A 36 21.43 13.05 26.65
C GLN A 36 20.47 11.88 26.38
N THR A 37 19.53 12.06 25.46
CA THR A 37 18.47 11.08 25.20
C THR A 37 18.91 10.00 24.22
N VAL A 38 19.57 10.38 23.13
CA VAL A 38 19.81 9.48 21.99
C VAL A 38 21.28 9.23 21.71
N LYS A 39 22.14 10.24 21.96
CA LYS A 39 23.59 10.27 21.68
C LYS A 39 23.98 10.25 20.20
N ASN A 40 23.41 9.35 19.40
CA ASN A 40 23.75 9.18 17.98
C ASN A 40 22.52 8.90 17.11
N GLU A 41 22.69 9.08 15.80
CA GLU A 41 21.62 8.88 14.81
C GLU A 41 21.12 7.43 14.75
N LEU A 42 21.98 6.44 14.96
CA LEU A 42 21.57 5.03 14.92
C LEU A 42 20.56 4.70 16.04
N ARG A 43 20.80 5.25 17.23
CA ARG A 43 19.85 5.16 18.35
C ARG A 43 18.59 5.96 18.08
N LEU A 44 18.70 7.09 17.38
CA LEU A 44 17.54 7.88 16.98
C LEU A 44 16.64 7.07 16.07
N ALA A 45 17.21 6.49 15.02
CA ALA A 45 16.50 5.61 14.10
C ALA A 45 15.82 4.46 14.85
N SER A 46 16.55 3.80 15.76
CA SER A 46 16.00 2.67 16.54
C SER A 46 14.85 3.06 17.48
N ARG A 47 14.80 4.31 17.97
CA ARG A 47 13.72 4.82 18.83
C ARG A 47 12.57 5.41 18.02
N MET A 48 12.86 6.17 16.97
CA MET A 48 11.86 6.85 16.14
C MET A 48 11.17 5.92 15.15
N ASN A 49 11.85 4.95 14.56
CA ASN A 49 11.24 4.02 13.59
C ASN A 49 9.95 3.37 14.13
N PRO A 50 9.92 2.74 15.31
CA PRO A 50 8.68 2.13 15.82
C PRO A 50 7.59 3.17 16.13
N ILE A 51 7.97 4.40 16.53
CA ILE A 51 7.04 5.50 16.77
C ILE A 51 6.36 5.94 15.47
N ILE A 52 7.17 6.18 14.43
CA ILE A 52 6.70 6.59 13.10
C ILE A 52 5.78 5.50 12.53
N GLU A 53 6.20 4.24 12.60
CA GLU A 53 5.39 3.11 12.14
C GLU A 53 4.06 2.99 12.87
N SER A 54 4.05 3.13 14.20
CA SER A 54 2.83 3.06 15.00
C SER A 54 1.89 4.20 14.66
N ASN A 55 2.42 5.42 14.52
CA ASN A 55 1.62 6.59 14.20
C ASN A 55 1.01 6.49 12.79
N ILE A 56 1.81 6.08 11.79
CA ILE A 56 1.33 5.82 10.43
C ILE A 56 0.23 4.75 10.46
N ARG A 57 0.46 3.63 11.13
CA ARG A 57 -0.54 2.54 11.22
C ARG A 57 -1.86 3.03 11.82
N GLU A 58 -1.79 3.82 12.88
CA GLU A 58 -2.96 4.36 13.55
C GLU A 58 -3.74 5.33 12.65
N GLN A 59 -3.07 6.25 11.96
CA GLN A 59 -3.73 7.23 11.11
C GLN A 59 -4.27 6.61 9.81
N VAL A 60 -3.52 5.70 9.19
CA VAL A 60 -3.95 4.96 8.00
C VAL A 60 -5.12 4.04 8.32
N GLY A 61 -5.13 3.37 9.48
CA GLY A 61 -6.22 2.49 9.88
C GLY A 61 -7.56 3.20 10.08
N LYS A 62 -7.56 4.53 10.28
CA LYS A 62 -8.78 5.35 10.45
C LYS A 62 -9.36 5.86 9.12
N VAL A 63 -8.64 5.67 8.01
CA VAL A 63 -8.97 6.31 6.72
C VAL A 63 -9.04 5.26 5.61
N SER A 64 -9.91 5.45 4.62
CA SER A 64 -10.01 4.57 3.46
C SER A 64 -8.92 4.85 2.43
N VAL A 65 -8.56 3.86 1.61
CA VAL A 65 -7.55 4.03 0.55
C VAL A 65 -7.93 5.15 -0.42
N THR A 66 -9.21 5.28 -0.80
CA THR A 66 -9.67 6.34 -1.70
C THR A 66 -9.44 7.73 -1.13
N CYS A 67 -9.61 7.91 0.19
CA CYS A 67 -9.40 9.18 0.88
C CYS A 67 -7.90 9.53 1.00
N LEU A 68 -7.02 8.52 1.06
CA LEU A 68 -5.56 8.70 0.96
C LEU A 68 -5.07 9.09 -0.45
N LEU A 69 -5.79 8.67 -1.49
CA LEU A 69 -5.48 8.97 -2.89
C LEU A 69 -6.07 10.30 -3.38
N ALA A 70 -7.09 10.82 -2.68
CA ALA A 70 -7.83 12.03 -3.05
C ALA A 70 -7.69 13.15 -1.99
N ASP A 71 -8.77 13.90 -1.74
CA ASP A 71 -8.75 15.17 -1.01
C ASP A 71 -8.36 15.08 0.47
N CYS A 72 -8.54 13.93 1.11
CA CYS A 72 -8.23 13.80 2.54
C CYS A 72 -6.74 13.65 2.84
N ARG A 73 -5.90 13.38 1.82
CA ARG A 73 -4.48 13.08 2.00
C ARG A 73 -3.78 14.12 2.86
N ASN A 74 -4.03 15.41 2.62
CA ASN A 74 -3.40 16.51 3.35
C ASN A 74 -3.71 16.46 4.86
N LYS A 75 -4.95 16.16 5.23
CA LYS A 75 -5.35 16.05 6.64
C LYS A 75 -4.63 14.88 7.31
N VAL A 76 -4.55 13.74 6.63
CA VAL A 76 -3.84 12.55 7.18
C VAL A 76 -2.36 12.85 7.38
N MET A 77 -1.71 13.49 6.40
CA MET A 77 -0.30 13.87 6.55
C MET A 77 -0.10 14.86 7.70
N GLU A 78 -1.03 15.80 7.91
CA GLU A 78 -0.98 16.74 9.03
C GLU A 78 -1.09 16.02 10.38
N PHE A 79 -1.99 15.04 10.51
CA PHE A 79 -2.11 14.24 11.73
C PHE A 79 -0.87 13.39 11.99
N ILE A 80 -0.29 12.78 10.94
CA ILE A 80 0.95 12.03 11.04
C ILE A 80 2.10 12.96 11.48
N HIS A 81 2.23 14.13 10.85
CA HIS A 81 3.25 15.11 11.20
C HIS A 81 3.12 15.56 12.66
N LYS A 82 1.91 15.93 13.10
CA LYS A 82 1.66 16.32 14.50
C LYS A 82 2.00 15.20 15.49
N GLY A 83 1.61 13.97 15.17
CA GLY A 83 1.86 12.81 16.02
C GLY A 83 3.35 12.50 16.17
N ILE A 84 4.10 12.55 15.08
CA ILE A 84 5.56 12.34 15.10
C ILE A 84 6.26 13.53 15.77
N SER A 85 5.85 14.77 15.47
CA SER A 85 6.46 15.98 16.03
C SER A 85 6.35 16.05 17.54
N ALA A 86 5.21 15.64 18.11
CA ALA A 86 5.00 15.63 19.55
C ALA A 86 5.93 14.66 20.29
N GLN A 87 6.31 13.54 19.65
CA GLN A 87 7.25 12.59 20.22
C GLN A 87 8.71 12.95 19.91
N ALA A 88 8.95 13.58 18.76
CA ALA A 88 10.27 14.04 18.33
C ALA A 88 10.84 15.10 19.29
N SER A 89 10.01 16.01 19.79
CA SER A 89 10.46 17.05 20.73
C SER A 89 11.08 16.47 22.02
N ALA A 90 10.65 15.28 22.46
CA ALA A 90 11.23 14.61 23.62
C ALA A 90 12.68 14.14 23.40
N PHE A 91 13.12 14.03 22.14
CA PHE A 91 14.48 13.66 21.75
C PHE A 91 15.34 14.86 21.35
N GLY A 92 14.86 16.10 21.53
CA GLY A 92 15.59 17.31 21.15
C GLY A 92 15.64 17.58 19.64
N ILE A 93 14.77 16.93 18.87
CA ILE A 93 14.67 17.09 17.41
C ILE A 93 13.34 17.73 17.01
N GLU A 94 13.39 18.50 15.93
CA GLU A 94 12.22 19.13 15.31
C GLU A 94 11.97 18.50 13.94
N VAL A 95 10.72 18.09 13.69
CA VAL A 95 10.30 17.48 12.43
C VAL A 95 9.97 18.57 11.41
N VAL A 96 10.82 18.68 10.39
CA VAL A 96 10.68 19.68 9.32
C VAL A 96 9.64 19.24 8.29
N ASP A 97 9.63 17.95 7.93
CA ASP A 97 8.67 17.40 6.97
C ASP A 97 8.46 15.91 7.25
N ALA A 98 7.23 15.44 7.15
CA ALA A 98 6.91 14.01 7.28
C ALA A 98 5.87 13.67 6.22
N ARG A 99 6.25 12.83 5.24
CA ARG A 99 5.35 12.48 4.13
C ARG A 99 5.42 11.02 3.78
N ILE A 100 4.30 10.51 3.30
CA ILE A 100 4.20 9.22 2.64
C ILE A 100 4.56 9.42 1.16
N LYS A 101 5.64 8.76 0.74
CA LYS A 101 6.23 8.82 -0.61
C LYS A 101 5.41 8.00 -1.61
N ARG A 102 4.99 6.80 -1.21
CA ARG A 102 4.31 5.84 -2.10
C ARG A 102 3.22 5.10 -1.34
N THR A 103 2.02 5.11 -1.89
CA THR A 103 0.87 4.30 -1.47
C THR A 103 0.45 3.47 -2.68
N ASP A 104 1.32 2.57 -3.11
CA ASP A 104 0.98 1.68 -4.21
C ASP A 104 0.08 0.56 -3.67
N LEU A 105 -0.94 0.20 -4.45
CA LEU A 105 -1.57 -1.10 -4.26
C LEU A 105 -0.48 -2.15 -4.44
N PRO A 106 -0.31 -3.11 -3.51
CA PRO A 106 0.68 -4.16 -3.69
C PRO A 106 0.39 -4.92 -4.99
N ASP A 107 1.43 -5.20 -5.77
CA ASP A 107 1.35 -5.91 -7.06
C ASP A 107 0.66 -7.29 -6.96
N THR A 108 0.47 -7.81 -5.74
CA THR A 108 -0.22 -9.06 -5.42
C THR A 108 -1.70 -9.11 -5.79
N ASN A 109 -2.37 -7.99 -6.06
CA ASN A 109 -3.77 -8.03 -6.51
C ASN A 109 -3.90 -8.26 -8.03
N SER A 110 -2.83 -8.02 -8.80
CA SER A 110 -2.84 -8.22 -10.24
C SER A 110 -2.86 -9.71 -10.59
N GLU A 111 -2.06 -10.54 -9.92
CA GLU A 111 -1.98 -11.98 -10.24
C GLU A 111 -3.30 -12.73 -10.03
N ALA A 112 -4.02 -12.43 -8.94
CA ALA A 112 -5.30 -13.10 -8.64
C ALA A 112 -6.39 -12.74 -9.66
N ILE A 113 -6.43 -11.47 -10.08
CA ILE A 113 -7.36 -10.99 -11.11
C ILE A 113 -6.96 -11.53 -12.50
N PHE A 114 -5.66 -11.54 -12.82
CA PHE A 114 -5.14 -12.11 -14.07
C PHE A 114 -5.41 -13.61 -14.19
N LYS A 115 -5.20 -14.38 -13.11
CA LYS A 115 -5.52 -15.81 -13.07
C LYS A 115 -7.02 -16.04 -13.29
N ARG A 116 -7.88 -15.25 -12.64
CA ARG A 116 -9.33 -15.35 -12.82
C ARG A 116 -9.77 -15.00 -14.25
N MET A 117 -9.21 -13.95 -14.85
CA MET A 117 -9.46 -13.58 -16.25
C MET A 117 -9.00 -14.64 -17.24
N GLN A 118 -7.82 -15.25 -17.02
CA GLN A 118 -7.35 -16.37 -17.84
C GLN A 118 -8.30 -17.56 -17.75
N THR A 119 -8.69 -17.96 -16.53
CA THR A 119 -9.61 -19.08 -16.34
C THR A 119 -10.97 -18.85 -17.00
N GLU A 120 -11.51 -17.63 -16.93
CA GLU A 120 -12.77 -17.28 -17.62
C GLU A 120 -12.63 -17.34 -19.14
N ARG A 121 -11.54 -16.80 -19.72
CA ARG A 121 -11.28 -16.88 -21.17
C ARG A 121 -11.04 -18.30 -21.67
N GLU A 122 -10.35 -19.13 -20.91
CA GLU A 122 -10.13 -20.53 -21.25
C GLU A 122 -11.45 -21.31 -21.25
N LYS A 123 -12.32 -21.02 -20.28
CA LYS A 123 -13.65 -21.63 -20.19
C LYS A 123 -14.55 -21.20 -21.35
N GLU A 124 -14.60 -19.92 -21.66
CA GLU A 124 -15.34 -19.36 -22.80
C GLU A 124 -14.85 -19.95 -24.13
N ALA A 125 -13.53 -20.00 -24.36
CA ALA A 125 -12.97 -20.61 -25.56
C ALA A 125 -13.26 -22.12 -25.66
N LYS A 126 -13.36 -22.83 -24.52
CA LYS A 126 -13.73 -24.25 -24.50
C LYS A 126 -15.21 -24.47 -24.83
N GLU A 127 -16.09 -23.61 -24.31
CA GLU A 127 -17.53 -23.64 -24.63
C GLU A 127 -17.78 -23.35 -26.11
N ILE A 128 -17.14 -22.31 -26.67
CA ILE A 128 -17.25 -21.98 -28.10
C ILE A 128 -16.76 -23.13 -28.99
N ARG A 129 -15.63 -23.77 -28.64
CA ARG A 129 -15.13 -24.94 -29.39
C ARG A 129 -16.06 -26.14 -29.31
N ALA A 130 -16.68 -26.37 -28.15
CA ALA A 130 -17.62 -27.48 -27.97
C ALA A 130 -18.90 -27.27 -28.80
N GLN A 131 -19.47 -26.05 -28.77
CA GLN A 131 -20.62 -25.68 -29.58
C GLN A 131 -20.33 -25.78 -31.09
N GLY A 132 -19.17 -25.25 -31.53
CA GLY A 132 -18.77 -25.36 -32.94
C GLY A 132 -18.57 -26.82 -33.39
N TYR A 133 -18.09 -27.70 -32.50
CA TYR A 133 -17.97 -29.13 -32.82
C TYR A 133 -19.35 -29.79 -32.94
N GLU A 134 -20.26 -29.50 -32.02
CA GLU A 134 -21.64 -30.02 -32.03
C GLU A 134 -22.40 -29.58 -33.29
N GLU A 135 -22.38 -28.29 -33.62
CA GLU A 135 -22.97 -27.79 -34.87
C GLU A 135 -22.35 -28.44 -36.11
N SER A 136 -21.02 -28.61 -36.14
CA SER A 136 -20.36 -29.28 -37.27
C SER A 136 -20.77 -30.74 -37.43
N GLN A 137 -21.01 -31.45 -36.32
CA GLN A 137 -21.46 -32.84 -36.33
C GLN A 137 -22.92 -32.94 -36.81
N ILE A 138 -23.77 -32.02 -36.38
CA ILE A 138 -25.17 -31.93 -36.82
C ILE A 138 -25.22 -31.68 -38.33
N ILE A 139 -24.48 -30.68 -38.84
CA ILE A 139 -24.45 -30.34 -40.28
C ILE A 139 -23.92 -31.51 -41.13
N LYS A 140 -22.87 -32.21 -40.67
CA LYS A 140 -22.35 -33.41 -41.35
C LYS A 140 -23.37 -34.54 -41.35
N SER A 141 -24.01 -34.81 -40.21
CA SER A 141 -25.01 -35.88 -40.10
C SER A 141 -26.28 -35.61 -40.91
N SER A 142 -26.70 -34.35 -41.04
CA SER A 142 -27.82 -33.98 -41.93
C SER A 142 -27.43 -34.11 -43.40
N ALA A 143 -26.21 -33.69 -43.78
CA ALA A 143 -25.73 -33.78 -45.16
C ALA A 143 -25.57 -35.23 -45.64
N ASP A 144 -25.15 -36.15 -44.78
CA ASP A 144 -25.03 -37.58 -45.12
C ASP A 144 -26.39 -38.30 -45.23
N LYS A 145 -27.47 -37.73 -44.66
CA LYS A 145 -28.84 -38.30 -44.71
C LYS A 145 -29.62 -37.90 -45.97
N GLU A 146 -29.20 -36.86 -46.69
CA GLU A 146 -29.86 -36.37 -47.91
C GLU A 146 -29.32 -37.01 -49.20
N LYS A 147 -28.57 -38.11 -49.11
CA LYS A 147 -27.94 -38.82 -50.23
C LYS A 147 -28.52 -40.22 -50.43
#